data_AF-A0A7V0U426-F1
#
_entry.id   AF-A0A7V0U426-F1
#
_cell.length_a   1.000
_cell.length_b   1.000
_cell.length_c   1.000
_cell.angle_alpha   90.00
_cell.angle_beta   90.00
_cell.angle_gamma   90.00
#
_symmetry.space_group_name_H-M   'P 1'
#
loop_
_entity.id
_entity.type
_entity.pdbx_description
1 polymer ?
#
loop_
_entity_poly.entity_id
_entity_poly.type
_entity_poly.pdbx_seq_one_letter_code
_entity_poly.pdbx_strand_id
1 'polypeptide(L)' 'PFPALDGARMAFALYEVVTRHKVSPRVEMAVHALGFVILFALLLLITFQDILRLFG' A
#
# COMPACT_ATOMS: atom_id res chain seq x y z
N PRO A 1 -5.24 23.23 -2.92
CA PRO A 1 -4.41 22.04 -3.18
C PRO A 1 -5.14 20.78 -2.70
N PHE A 2 -5.77 20.06 -3.63
CA PHE A 2 -6.66 18.94 -3.31
C PHE A 2 -5.94 17.84 -2.51
N PRO A 3 -6.24 17.66 -1.21
CA PRO A 3 -5.57 16.69 -0.35
C PRO A 3 -6.26 15.31 -0.44
N ALA A 4 -6.59 14.88 -1.67
CA ALA A 4 -7.63 13.88 -1.89
C ALA A 4 -7.37 12.92 -3.07
N LEU A 5 -6.11 12.64 -3.42
CA LEU A 5 -5.76 11.54 -4.34
C LEU A 5 -5.13 10.32 -3.63
N ASP A 6 -4.94 10.39 -2.30
CA ASP A 6 -4.28 9.35 -1.49
C ASP A 6 -5.32 8.46 -0.77
N GLY A 7 -5.72 7.33 -1.34
CA GLY A 7 -6.68 6.40 -0.71
C GLY A 7 -6.30 5.96 0.72
N ALA A 8 -4.99 5.96 1.04
CA ALA A 8 -4.49 5.72 2.39
C ALA A 8 -4.91 6.80 3.39
N ARG A 9 -4.94 8.08 2.98
CA ARG A 9 -5.34 9.19 3.85
C ARG A 9 -6.80 9.12 4.25
N MET A 10 -7.66 8.57 3.38
CA MET A 10 -9.08 8.33 3.67
C MET A 10 -9.25 7.22 4.72
N ALA A 11 -8.46 6.14 4.63
CA ALA A 11 -8.43 5.09 5.64
C ALA A 11 -7.86 5.59 6.98
N PHE A 12 -6.82 6.42 6.95
CA PHE A 12 -6.26 7.04 8.15
C PHE A 12 -7.21 8.05 8.80
N ALA A 13 -7.96 8.82 8.01
CA ALA A 13 -8.99 9.72 8.52
C ALA A 13 -10.14 8.94 9.18
N LEU A 14 -10.57 7.81 8.59
CA LEU A 14 -11.57 6.94 9.21
C LEU A 14 -11.05 6.33 10.52
N TYR A 15 -9.80 5.88 10.53
CA TYR A 15 -9.13 5.42 11.75
C TYR A 15 -9.03 6.53 12.80
N GLU A 16 -8.69 7.77 12.42
CA GLU A 16 -8.60 8.91 13.34
C GLU A 16 -9.98 9.24 13.94
N VAL A 17 -11.06 9.18 13.15
CA VAL A 17 -12.44 9.40 13.64
C VAL A 17 -12.87 8.31 14.63
N VAL A 18 -12.51 7.05 14.38
CA VAL A 18 -12.85 5.91 15.25
C VAL A 18 -11.99 5.89 16.53
N THR A 19 -10.70 6.18 16.41
CA THR A 19 -9.71 6.00 17.48
C THR A 19 -9.39 7.30 18.23
N ARG A 20 -9.83 8.46 17.71
CA ARG A 20 -9.54 9.83 18.18
C ARG A 20 -8.06 10.14 18.42
N HIS A 21 -7.17 9.33 17.83
CA HIS A 21 -5.72 9.46 17.96
C HIS A 21 -5.11 9.69 16.58
N LYS A 22 -4.26 10.71 16.49
CA LYS A 22 -3.48 11.00 15.30
C LYS A 22 -2.50 9.87 15.05
N VAL A 23 -2.54 9.31 13.85
CA VAL A 23 -1.54 8.33 13.42
C VAL A 23 -0.21 9.04 13.24
N SER A 24 0.86 8.48 13.82
CA SER A 24 2.19 9.06 13.66
C SER A 24 2.66 8.92 12.20
N PRO A 25 3.34 9.93 11.62
CA PRO A 25 3.84 9.88 10.24
C PRO A 25 4.72 8.66 9.96
N ARG A 26 5.38 8.13 10.99
CA ARG A 26 6.21 6.92 10.92
C ARG A 26 5.41 5.67 10.58
N VAL A 27 4.18 5.57 11.10
CA VAL A 27 3.27 4.45 10.82
C VAL A 27 2.68 4.57 9.41
N GLU A 28 2.33 5.78 8.97
CA GLU A 28 1.87 6.03 7.60
C GLU A 28 2.93 5.61 6.57
N MET A 29 4.19 6.01 6.77
CA MET A 29 5.30 5.59 5.91
C MET A 29 5.53 4.07 5.94
N ALA A 30 5.43 3.43 7.11
CA ALA A 30 5.61 1.99 7.24
C ALA A 30 4.52 1.21 6.49
N VAL A 31 3.25 1.62 6.61
CA VAL A 31 2.13 0.98 5.91
C VAL A 31 2.27 1.16 4.40
N HIS A 32 2.66 2.35 3.93
CA HIS A 32 2.92 2.59 2.52
C HIS A 32 4.07 1.74 1.98
N ALA A 33 5.20 1.71 2.68
CA ALA A 33 6.34 0.89 2.30
C ALA A 33 5.97 -0.59 2.25
N LEU A 34 5.23 -1.09 3.24
CA LEU A 34 4.74 -2.47 3.26
C LEU A 34 3.82 -2.76 2.07
N GLY A 35 2.88 -1.85 1.78
CA GLY A 35 1.99 -1.97 0.62
C GLY A 35 2.75 -2.05 -0.70
N PHE A 36 3.77 -1.22 -0.89
CA PHE A 36 4.64 -1.28 -2.08
C PHE A 36 5.42 -2.58 -2.15
N VAL A 37 5.99 -3.06 -1.04
CA VAL A 37 6.72 -4.34 -1.00
C VAL A 37 5.81 -5.50 -1.41
N ILE A 38 4.58 -5.54 -0.88
CA ILE A 38 3.59 -6.57 -1.25
C ILE A 38 3.24 -6.48 -2.75
N LEU A 39 3.00 -5.27 -3.25
CA LEU A 39 2.70 -5.03 -4.66
C LEU A 39 3.83 -5.53 -5.58
N PHE A 40 5.08 -5.16 -5.26
CA PHE A 40 6.25 -5.61 -6.04
C PHE A 40 6.46 -7.11 -5.94
N ALA A 41 6.26 -7.72 -4.77
CA ALA A 41 6.37 -9.16 -4.60
C ALA A 41 5.34 -9.90 -5.47
N LEU A 42 4.09 -9.43 -5.50
CA LEU A 42 3.04 -9.99 -6.37
C LEU A 42 3.37 -9.80 -7.85
N LEU A 43 3.85 -8.62 -8.24
CA LEU A 43 4.28 -8.36 -9.62
C LEU A 43 5.38 -9.32 -10.06
N LEU A 44 6.40 -9.52 -9.22
CA LEU A 44 7.51 -10.44 -9.51
C LEU A 44 7.04 -11.89 -9.59
N LEU A 45 6.16 -12.31 -8.69
CA LEU A 45 5.60 -13.66 -8.68
C LEU A 45 4.85 -13.96 -9.99
N ILE A 46 3.98 -13.04 -10.41
CA ILE A 46 3.20 -13.19 -11.65
C ILE A 46 4.14 -13.16 -12.86
N THR A 47 5.05 -12.20 -12.92
CA THR A 47 6.04 -12.10 -14.01
C THR A 47 6.87 -13.37 -14.14
N PHE A 48 7.30 -13.97 -13.03
CA PHE A 48 8.04 -15.22 -13.03
C PHE A 48 7.20 -16.38 -13.57
N GLN A 49 5.94 -16.48 -13.14
CA GLN A 49 5.00 -17.48 -13.65
C GLN A 49 4.76 -17.34 -15.16
N ASP A 50 4.65 -16.11 -15.65
CA ASP A 50 4.46 -15.81 -17.07
C ASP A 50 5.70 -16.18 -17.89
N ILE A 51 6.90 -15.89 -17.38
CA ILE A 51 8.16 -16.32 -18.01
C ILE A 51 8.22 -17.85 -18.13
N LEU A 52 7.91 -18.58 -17.05
CA LEU A 52 7.92 -20.05 -17.09
C LEU A 52 6.93 -20.60 -18.12
N ARG A 53 5.76 -19.99 -18.26
CA ARG A 53 4.74 -20.34 -19.27
C ARG A 53 5.15 -19.98 -20.70
N LEU A 54 6.05 -19.02 -20.88
CA LEU A 54 6.55 -18.61 -22.20
C LEU A 54 7.61 -19.57 -22.76
N PHE A 55 8.36 -20.25 -21.88
CA PHE A 55 9.46 -21.15 -22.24
C PHE A 55 9.14 -22.65 -22.11
N GLY A 56 8.00 -23.01 -21.53
CA GLY A 56 7.47 -24.39 -21.46
C GLY A 56 6.24 -24.56 -22.33
#